data_AF-A0A7J5JXE0-F1
#
_entry.id   AF-A0A7J5JXE0-F1
#
_cell.length_a   1.000
_cell.length_b   1.000
_cell.length_c   1.000
_cell.angle_alpha   90.00
_cell.angle_beta   90.00
_cell.angle_gamma   90.00
#
_symmetry.space_group_name_H-M   'P 1'
#
loop_
_entity.id
_entity.type
_entity.pdbx_description
1 polymer ?
#
loop_
_entity_poly.entity_id
_entity_poly.type
_entity_poly.pdbx_seq_one_letter_code
_entity_poly.pdbx_strand_id
1 'polypeptide(L)'
;MKKISNILLAVTFALPLFTACETDNDSNPTLNEPDTFTLNTPAYAANNVYDLKNAQTVELTCSQPDYGFPAATTYTVQASFEQDFIEATDESKANYTVLESTSPTAKINVDASELNNALLDLWTAVNGEQAELPTEPVAVYIRLKANITSSGKGVCLSNVIELPNVLISKSTSSLAPPKTMFIVGSMLDADWKVWKPMAGVYGMDGQFYSMIYFDANSEFKFGTKENEYIGINDNRVTVTDKAGAGVSGSDNFVVENAGWYLFYVKAAVKGDDYQFTITFYPAEVYLFGNTTGGSWAFTDEWKFAVPATKDGNFVSPAMTASGEVRMCFKTDLDWWRTEFTLHDGEIFYRDFNLIDSWTEKGDGYSVQGSAGNVIHLNFTAGTGEKK
;
A
#
# COMPACT_ATOMS: atom_id res chain seq x y z
N MET A 1 -53.52 -70.39 22.58
CA MET A 1 -52.46 -70.71 21.59
C MET A 1 -52.03 -69.42 20.89
N LYS A 2 -50.72 -69.19 20.69
CA LYS A 2 -50.08 -68.19 19.79
C LYS A 2 -50.50 -66.70 19.99
N LYS A 3 -49.66 -65.86 20.60
CA LYS A 3 -48.65 -64.98 19.95
C LYS A 3 -49.30 -64.03 18.91
N ILE A 4 -49.52 -62.76 19.23
CA ILE A 4 -48.69 -61.56 18.93
C ILE A 4 -49.18 -60.45 19.89
N SER A 5 -48.40 -59.68 20.67
CA SER A 5 -46.93 -59.49 20.85
C SER A 5 -46.20 -58.53 19.88
N ASN A 6 -45.52 -57.52 20.45
CA ASN A 6 -44.34 -56.80 19.91
C ASN A 6 -44.50 -55.62 18.94
N ILE A 7 -45.58 -54.81 18.97
CA ILE A 7 -45.57 -53.48 18.27
C ILE A 7 -46.00 -52.30 19.16
N LEU A 8 -46.98 -52.47 20.07
CA LEU A 8 -47.52 -51.35 20.84
C LEU A 8 -46.66 -50.87 22.03
N LEU A 9 -45.51 -51.51 22.30
CA LEU A 9 -44.58 -51.16 23.39
C LEU A 9 -43.24 -50.57 22.89
N ALA A 10 -43.12 -50.27 21.60
CA ALA A 10 -41.93 -49.68 21.01
C ALA A 10 -42.06 -48.15 20.75
N VAL A 11 -43.28 -47.61 20.77
CA VAL A 11 -43.54 -46.17 20.52
C VAL A 11 -43.39 -45.34 21.81
N THR A 12 -43.62 -45.93 22.98
CA THR A 12 -43.54 -45.26 24.29
C THR A 12 -42.12 -45.15 24.88
N PHE A 13 -41.08 -45.61 24.17
CA PHE A 13 -39.67 -45.49 24.58
C PHE A 13 -38.81 -44.64 23.63
N ALA A 14 -39.41 -44.01 22.60
CA ALA A 14 -38.70 -43.25 21.58
C ALA A 14 -38.56 -41.73 21.88
N LEU A 15 -39.22 -41.23 22.92
CA LEU A 15 -39.18 -39.84 23.38
C LEU A 15 -39.17 -39.88 24.92
N PRO A 16 -38.00 -39.64 25.56
CA PRO A 16 -37.53 -38.27 25.74
C PRO A 16 -36.00 -38.12 25.69
N LEU A 17 -35.46 -37.69 24.54
CA LEU A 17 -34.08 -37.19 24.43
C LEU A 17 -33.97 -35.82 23.74
N PHE A 18 -35.10 -35.19 23.44
CA PHE A 18 -35.16 -33.74 23.26
C PHE A 18 -35.46 -33.09 24.60
N THR A 19 -34.48 -33.12 25.50
CA THR A 19 -34.34 -32.04 26.48
C THR A 19 -33.88 -30.81 25.71
N ALA A 20 -34.82 -30.16 25.01
CA ALA A 20 -34.66 -28.76 24.71
C ALA A 20 -34.44 -28.03 26.04
N CYS A 21 -33.49 -27.10 26.07
CA CYS A 21 -33.28 -26.23 27.22
C CYS A 21 -34.44 -25.20 27.27
N GLU A 22 -35.65 -25.66 27.56
CA GLU A 22 -36.84 -24.81 27.75
C GLU A 22 -36.80 -24.06 29.09
N THR A 23 -35.84 -24.39 29.96
CA THR A 23 -35.51 -23.59 31.13
C THR A 23 -34.55 -22.47 30.74
N ASP A 24 -35.05 -21.48 29.98
CA ASP A 24 -34.47 -20.14 30.01
C ASP A 24 -34.72 -19.58 31.42
N ASN A 25 -33.72 -19.76 32.29
CA ASN A 25 -33.81 -19.54 33.73
C ASN A 25 -33.31 -18.15 34.13
N ASP A 26 -33.47 -17.17 33.25
CA ASP A 26 -32.91 -15.81 33.31
C ASP A 26 -31.38 -15.77 33.56
N SER A 27 -30.67 -16.89 33.43
CA SER A 27 -29.22 -17.01 33.69
C SER A 27 -28.36 -16.84 32.43
N ASN A 28 -28.89 -16.11 31.44
CA ASN A 28 -28.14 -15.76 30.24
C ASN A 28 -26.98 -14.81 30.62
N PRO A 29 -25.74 -15.03 30.13
CA PRO A 29 -24.64 -14.14 30.42
C PRO A 29 -24.92 -12.74 29.85
N THR A 30 -25.00 -11.75 30.74
CA THR A 30 -25.14 -10.34 30.38
C THR A 30 -23.80 -9.79 29.90
N LEU A 31 -23.79 -9.19 28.71
CA LEU A 31 -22.64 -8.44 28.21
C LEU A 31 -22.51 -7.13 28.96
N ASN A 32 -21.45 -7.00 29.75
CA ASN A 32 -21.02 -5.74 30.31
C ASN A 32 -20.22 -4.95 29.26
N GLU A 33 -20.33 -3.62 29.31
CA GLU A 33 -19.45 -2.70 28.57
C GLU A 33 -18.52 -2.04 29.61
N PRO A 34 -17.33 -2.61 29.88
CA PRO A 34 -16.43 -2.06 30.89
C PRO A 34 -15.84 -0.72 30.45
N ASP A 35 -15.80 0.26 31.35
CA ASP A 35 -15.20 1.58 31.09
C ASP A 35 -13.70 1.49 30.81
N THR A 36 -12.99 0.59 31.51
CA THR A 36 -11.55 0.36 31.34
C THR A 36 -11.13 -1.05 31.78
N PHE A 37 -9.89 -1.43 31.45
CA PHE A 37 -9.23 -2.64 31.92
C PHE A 37 -7.76 -2.39 32.30
N THR A 38 -7.18 -3.29 33.10
CA THR A 38 -5.81 -3.13 33.58
C THR A 38 -4.79 -3.55 32.52
N LEU A 39 -3.96 -2.61 32.06
CA LEU A 39 -2.67 -2.87 31.43
C LEU A 39 -1.58 -2.75 32.50
N ASN A 40 -0.79 -3.80 32.68
CA ASN A 40 0.25 -3.85 33.70
C ASN A 40 1.54 -3.18 33.19
N THR A 41 2.09 -2.25 33.96
CA THR A 41 3.45 -1.74 33.73
C THR A 41 4.45 -2.90 33.90
N PRO A 42 5.35 -3.16 32.93
CA PRO A 42 6.36 -4.20 33.08
C PRO A 42 7.24 -3.98 34.32
N ALA A 43 7.51 -5.04 35.09
CA ALA A 43 8.13 -4.95 36.41
C ALA A 43 9.52 -4.25 36.43
N TYR A 44 10.22 -4.24 35.30
CA TYR A 44 11.54 -3.61 35.15
C TYR A 44 11.52 -2.31 34.33
N ALA A 45 10.35 -1.78 33.93
CA ALA A 45 10.25 -0.64 33.01
C ALA A 45 11.08 0.58 33.45
N ALA A 46 11.10 0.89 34.75
CA ALA A 46 11.87 2.01 35.30
C ALA A 46 13.40 1.81 35.31
N ASN A 47 13.88 0.55 35.26
CA ASN A 47 15.31 0.19 35.37
C ASN A 47 15.86 -0.50 34.11
N ASN A 48 15.04 -0.63 33.06
CA ASN A 48 15.40 -1.25 31.79
C ASN A 48 15.37 -0.20 30.67
N VAL A 49 16.25 -0.34 29.69
CA VAL A 49 16.19 0.42 28.44
C VAL A 49 15.57 -0.47 27.36
N TYR A 50 14.48 -0.01 26.77
CA TYR A 50 13.85 -0.64 25.62
C TYR A 50 14.58 -0.18 24.35
N ASP A 51 15.71 -0.83 24.07
CA ASP A 51 16.42 -0.68 22.80
C ASP A 51 15.67 -1.42 21.70
N LEU A 52 14.78 -0.70 21.01
CA LEU A 52 13.91 -1.30 19.98
C LEU A 52 14.67 -1.72 18.72
N LYS A 53 15.94 -1.31 18.58
CA LYS A 53 16.81 -1.78 17.49
C LYS A 53 17.31 -3.21 17.71
N ASN A 54 17.60 -3.55 18.97
CA ASN A 54 18.26 -4.81 19.34
C ASN A 54 17.32 -5.79 20.07
N ALA A 55 16.18 -5.33 20.59
CA ALA A 55 15.12 -6.19 21.08
C ALA A 55 14.40 -6.91 19.93
N GLN A 56 13.90 -8.12 20.19
CA GLN A 56 12.95 -8.78 19.28
C GLN A 56 11.51 -8.37 19.61
N THR A 57 11.17 -8.33 20.91
CA THR A 57 9.82 -8.02 21.36
C THR A 57 9.81 -7.15 22.62
N VAL A 58 8.71 -6.41 22.80
CA VAL A 58 8.32 -5.77 24.06
C VAL A 58 7.13 -6.53 24.63
N GLU A 59 7.34 -7.21 25.77
CA GLU A 59 6.28 -7.98 26.44
C GLU A 59 5.39 -7.06 27.29
N LEU A 60 4.10 -7.01 26.93
CA LEU A 60 3.04 -6.36 27.70
C LEU A 60 2.08 -7.42 28.24
N THR A 61 1.48 -7.16 29.41
CA THR A 61 0.43 -8.03 29.97
C THR A 61 -0.74 -7.20 30.47
N CYS A 62 -1.95 -7.73 30.35
CA CYS A 62 -3.17 -7.09 30.83
C CYS A 62 -4.10 -8.08 31.53
N SER A 63 -5.14 -7.56 32.18
CA SER A 63 -6.34 -8.33 32.49
C SER A 63 -7.30 -8.28 31.31
N GLN A 64 -8.11 -9.31 31.10
CA GLN A 64 -9.24 -9.23 30.16
C GLN A 64 -10.25 -8.18 30.67
N PRO A 65 -10.83 -7.33 29.78
CA PRO A 65 -11.93 -6.46 30.19
C PRO A 65 -13.10 -7.27 30.74
N ASP A 66 -13.73 -6.81 31.82
CA ASP A 66 -14.85 -7.51 32.43
C ASP A 66 -16.12 -7.36 31.58
N TYR A 67 -16.28 -8.27 30.62
CA TYR A 67 -17.47 -8.40 29.78
C TYR A 67 -18.65 -9.09 30.50
N GLY A 68 -18.55 -9.40 31.79
CA GLY A 68 -19.52 -10.20 32.54
C GLY A 68 -19.37 -11.71 32.34
N PHE A 69 -18.55 -12.14 31.38
CA PHE A 69 -18.22 -13.53 31.08
C PHE A 69 -16.86 -13.62 30.36
N PRO A 70 -16.17 -14.78 30.39
CA PRO A 70 -14.94 -14.98 29.62
C PRO A 70 -15.21 -14.95 28.11
N ALA A 71 -14.59 -14.01 27.39
CA ALA A 71 -14.77 -13.82 25.95
C ALA A 71 -13.47 -14.11 25.17
N ALA A 72 -13.58 -14.32 23.86
CA ALA A 72 -12.43 -14.14 22.97
C ALA A 72 -12.18 -12.64 22.80
N THR A 73 -10.97 -12.16 23.06
CA THR A 73 -10.62 -10.73 23.03
C THR A 73 -9.44 -10.49 22.10
N THR A 74 -9.60 -9.51 21.22
CA THR A 74 -8.53 -8.99 20.37
C THR A 74 -8.00 -7.71 21.00
N TYR A 75 -6.68 -7.62 21.17
CA TYR A 75 -5.96 -6.47 21.71
C TYR A 75 -5.13 -5.80 20.61
N THR A 76 -5.21 -4.47 20.52
CA THR A 76 -4.40 -3.62 19.63
C THR A 76 -3.60 -2.63 20.47
N VAL A 77 -2.34 -2.44 20.14
CA VAL A 77 -1.44 -1.51 20.87
C VAL A 77 -1.55 -0.11 20.29
N GLN A 78 -1.62 0.88 21.18
CA GLN A 78 -1.52 2.30 20.82
C GLN A 78 -0.39 2.95 21.63
N ALA A 79 0.46 3.72 20.97
CA ALA A 79 1.65 4.31 21.58
C ALA A 79 1.78 5.81 21.27
N SER A 80 2.24 6.61 22.23
CA SER A 80 2.49 8.05 22.08
C SER A 80 3.75 8.47 22.83
N PHE A 81 4.30 9.64 22.48
CA PHE A 81 5.30 10.34 23.27
C PHE A 81 4.67 11.20 24.39
N GLU A 82 3.34 11.32 24.44
CA GLU A 82 2.58 12.09 25.43
C GLU A 82 1.67 11.18 26.26
N GLN A 83 1.48 11.51 27.54
CA GLN A 83 0.65 10.71 28.46
C GLN A 83 -0.85 10.83 28.13
N ASP A 84 -1.28 12.00 27.69
CA ASP A 84 -2.68 12.30 27.38
C ASP A 84 -2.95 11.94 25.91
N PHE A 85 -3.64 10.83 25.68
CA PHE A 85 -3.98 10.39 24.32
C PHE A 85 -5.13 11.24 23.75
N ILE A 86 -4.83 11.96 22.67
CA ILE A 86 -5.76 12.82 21.94
C ILE A 86 -6.26 12.05 20.71
N GLU A 87 -7.56 11.84 20.63
CA GLU A 87 -8.22 11.21 19.48
C GLU A 87 -8.17 12.11 18.24
N ALA A 88 -8.24 11.51 17.05
CA ALA A 88 -8.37 12.27 15.82
C ALA A 88 -9.74 12.98 15.75
N THR A 89 -9.75 14.17 15.16
CA THR A 89 -10.95 14.93 14.79
C THR A 89 -10.92 15.24 13.29
N ASP A 90 -11.97 15.84 12.76
CA ASP A 90 -11.99 16.31 11.36
C ASP A 90 -10.89 17.36 11.06
N GLU A 91 -10.37 18.03 12.09
CA GLU A 91 -9.37 19.10 11.99
C GLU A 91 -7.97 18.69 12.48
N SER A 92 -7.84 17.59 13.23
CA SER A 92 -6.58 17.17 13.89
C SER A 92 -6.33 15.67 13.80
N LYS A 93 -5.09 15.27 13.49
CA LYS A 93 -4.66 13.88 13.65
C LYS A 93 -4.56 13.52 15.14
N ALA A 94 -4.67 12.24 15.45
CA ALA A 94 -4.35 11.73 16.79
C ALA A 94 -2.87 11.97 17.14
N ASN A 95 -2.56 12.17 18.43
CA ASN A 95 -1.16 12.30 18.91
C ASN A 95 -0.49 10.95 19.20
N TYR A 96 -1.08 9.84 18.73
CA TYR A 96 -0.62 8.48 18.97
C TYR A 96 -0.61 7.67 17.68
N THR A 97 0.21 6.63 17.65
CA THR A 97 0.25 5.63 16.59
C THR A 97 -0.49 4.36 17.01
N VAL A 98 -1.01 3.60 16.04
CA VAL A 98 -1.69 2.31 16.25
C VAL A 98 -0.89 1.25 15.53
N LEU A 99 -0.53 0.18 16.24
CA LEU A 99 0.17 -0.95 15.65
C LEU A 99 -0.82 -1.80 14.84
N GLU A 100 -0.34 -2.35 13.74
CA GLU A 100 -1.12 -3.18 12.80
C GLU A 100 -1.31 -4.59 13.37
N SER A 101 -0.30 -5.11 14.08
CA SER A 101 -0.39 -6.39 14.78
C SER A 101 -1.42 -6.36 15.90
N THR A 102 -2.24 -7.40 15.96
CA THR A 102 -3.19 -7.63 17.06
C THR A 102 -2.87 -8.94 17.79
N SER A 103 -3.12 -8.98 19.10
CA SER A 103 -2.96 -10.18 19.92
C SER A 103 -4.33 -10.75 20.32
N PRO A 104 -4.55 -12.07 20.22
CA PRO A 104 -5.73 -12.74 20.76
C PRO A 104 -5.56 -13.13 22.25
N THR A 105 -4.45 -12.75 22.89
CA THR A 105 -4.16 -13.12 24.29
C THR A 105 -3.75 -11.91 25.13
N ALA A 106 -4.03 -11.99 26.43
CA ALA A 106 -3.69 -10.97 27.42
C ALA A 106 -2.18 -10.87 27.74
N LYS A 107 -1.34 -11.65 27.04
CA LYS A 107 0.12 -11.48 26.96
C LYS A 107 0.46 -11.07 25.53
N ILE A 108 0.79 -9.81 25.34
CA ILE A 108 1.08 -9.22 24.03
C ILE A 108 2.60 -9.14 23.88
N ASN A 109 3.15 -9.96 22.99
CA ASN A 109 4.53 -9.82 22.54
C ASN A 109 4.52 -8.84 21.36
N VAL A 110 4.72 -7.55 21.65
CA VAL A 110 4.79 -6.51 20.61
C VAL A 110 6.09 -6.70 19.84
N ASP A 111 6.05 -6.69 18.51
CA ASP A 111 7.28 -6.70 17.71
C ASP A 111 8.04 -5.37 17.91
N ALA A 112 9.32 -5.46 18.27
CA ALA A 112 10.11 -4.28 18.59
C ALA A 112 10.38 -3.41 17.35
N SER A 113 10.51 -4.02 16.16
CA SER A 113 10.70 -3.30 14.90
C SER A 113 9.42 -2.59 14.46
N GLU A 114 8.25 -3.22 14.63
CA GLU A 114 6.94 -2.61 14.38
C GLU A 114 6.75 -1.37 15.28
N LEU A 115 6.99 -1.53 16.58
CA LEU A 115 6.90 -0.42 17.55
C LEU A 115 7.91 0.69 17.22
N ASN A 116 9.15 0.35 16.85
CA ASN A 116 10.17 1.33 16.44
C ASN A 116 9.71 2.13 15.21
N ASN A 117 9.20 1.45 14.18
CA ASN A 117 8.75 2.09 12.94
C ASN A 117 7.51 2.96 13.20
N ALA A 118 6.55 2.48 13.99
CA ALA A 118 5.35 3.22 14.34
C ALA A 118 5.66 4.50 15.15
N LEU A 119 6.64 4.45 16.06
CA LEU A 119 7.13 5.61 16.81
C LEU A 119 7.99 6.55 15.96
N LEU A 120 8.75 6.03 15.00
CA LEU A 120 9.53 6.83 14.04
C LEU A 120 8.61 7.59 13.06
N ASP A 121 7.54 6.95 12.57
CA ASP A 121 6.49 7.58 11.77
C ASP A 121 5.81 8.71 12.56
N LEU A 122 5.47 8.47 13.84
CA LEU A 122 4.90 9.48 14.74
C LEU A 122 5.87 10.65 15.02
N TRP A 123 7.14 10.36 15.32
CA TRP A 123 8.18 11.38 15.53
C TRP A 123 8.35 12.25 14.30
N THR A 124 8.37 11.64 13.12
CA THR A 124 8.51 12.31 11.82
C THR A 124 7.29 13.19 11.51
N ALA A 125 6.08 12.74 11.85
CA ALA A 125 4.86 13.53 11.66
C ALA A 125 4.80 14.78 12.56
N VAL A 126 5.39 14.73 13.76
CA VAL A 126 5.43 15.86 14.72
C VAL A 126 6.59 16.82 14.45
N ASN A 127 7.79 16.29 14.14
CA ASN A 127 9.04 17.07 14.08
C ASN A 127 9.56 17.31 12.64
N GLY A 128 9.01 16.62 11.64
CA GLY A 128 9.45 16.66 10.23
C GLY A 128 10.54 15.65 9.88
N GLU A 129 10.65 15.29 8.59
CA GLU A 129 11.56 14.24 8.08
C GLU A 129 13.05 14.49 8.37
N GLN A 130 13.46 15.75 8.44
CA GLN A 130 14.85 16.14 8.71
C GLN A 130 15.18 16.20 10.21
N ALA A 131 14.23 15.96 11.10
CA ALA A 131 14.50 15.91 12.52
C ALA A 131 15.51 14.81 12.86
N GLU A 132 16.50 15.15 13.68
CA GLU A 132 17.32 14.15 14.36
C GLU A 132 16.47 13.41 15.40
N LEU A 133 16.83 12.15 15.67
CA LEU A 133 16.21 11.43 16.78
C LEU A 133 16.88 11.84 18.10
N PRO A 134 16.16 11.74 19.23
CA PRO A 134 16.77 11.84 20.55
C PRO A 134 17.95 10.88 20.68
N THR A 135 19.09 11.37 21.17
CA THR A 135 20.27 10.54 21.45
C THR A 135 20.18 9.82 22.80
N GLU A 136 19.31 10.32 23.69
CA GLU A 136 18.98 9.73 24.98
C GLU A 136 17.63 8.99 24.90
N PRO A 137 17.39 7.97 25.75
CA PRO A 137 16.09 7.31 25.83
C PRO A 137 14.96 8.29 26.13
N VAL A 138 13.79 8.07 25.52
CA VAL A 138 12.57 8.88 25.74
C VAL A 138 11.47 8.06 26.39
N ALA A 139 10.57 8.76 27.09
CA ALA A 139 9.34 8.15 27.58
C ALA A 139 8.40 7.85 26.41
N VAL A 140 7.80 6.65 26.44
CA VAL A 140 6.71 6.25 25.53
C VAL A 140 5.55 5.77 26.38
N TYR A 141 4.38 6.34 26.14
CA TYR A 141 3.14 5.97 26.80
C TYR A 141 2.39 4.97 25.94
N ILE A 142 1.85 3.92 26.57
CA ILE A 142 1.13 2.85 25.89
C ILE A 142 -0.24 2.66 26.53
N ARG A 143 -1.27 2.50 25.69
CA ARG A 143 -2.57 1.93 26.07
C ARG A 143 -2.96 0.83 25.10
N LEU A 144 -3.81 -0.09 25.53
CA LEU A 144 -4.40 -1.13 24.70
C LEU A 144 -5.84 -0.77 24.37
N LYS A 145 -6.24 -1.01 23.12
CA LYS A 145 -7.64 -1.12 22.71
C LYS A 145 -8.01 -2.59 22.69
N ALA A 146 -9.08 -2.97 23.37
CA ALA A 146 -9.63 -4.31 23.39
C ALA A 146 -11.04 -4.35 22.79
N ASN A 147 -11.40 -5.44 22.12
CA ASN A 147 -12.77 -5.74 21.73
C ASN A 147 -13.04 -7.24 21.72
N ILE A 148 -14.31 -7.64 21.81
CA ILE A 148 -14.70 -9.05 21.64
C ILE A 148 -14.44 -9.44 20.18
N THR A 149 -13.64 -10.49 19.97
CA THR A 149 -13.16 -10.92 18.66
C THR A 149 -14.33 -11.19 17.70
N SER A 150 -14.20 -10.72 16.45
CA SER A 150 -15.19 -10.89 15.37
C SER A 150 -16.62 -10.35 15.64
N SER A 151 -16.81 -9.50 16.66
CA SER A 151 -18.15 -9.01 17.03
C SER A 151 -18.39 -7.51 16.83
N GLY A 152 -17.32 -6.70 16.80
CA GLY A 152 -17.40 -5.23 16.86
C GLY A 152 -17.92 -4.66 18.19
N LYS A 153 -18.16 -5.51 19.21
CA LYS A 153 -18.72 -5.14 20.52
C LYS A 153 -17.66 -5.18 21.64
N GLY A 154 -18.01 -4.59 22.78
CA GLY A 154 -17.15 -4.58 23.96
C GLY A 154 -15.85 -3.81 23.72
N VAL A 155 -15.91 -2.72 22.95
CA VAL A 155 -14.74 -1.87 22.70
C VAL A 155 -14.40 -1.13 23.97
N CYS A 156 -13.18 -1.33 24.48
CA CYS A 156 -12.71 -0.80 25.75
C CYS A 156 -11.24 -0.35 25.61
N LEU A 157 -10.83 0.65 26.38
CA LEU A 157 -9.43 1.12 26.46
C LEU A 157 -8.83 0.77 27.82
N SER A 158 -7.56 0.40 27.86
CA SER A 158 -6.87 0.20 29.13
C SER A 158 -6.50 1.52 29.81
N ASN A 159 -6.07 1.46 31.07
CA ASN A 159 -5.21 2.52 31.60
C ASN A 159 -3.97 2.71 30.72
N VAL A 160 -3.41 3.93 30.75
CA VAL A 160 -2.10 4.23 30.17
C VAL A 160 -1.01 3.67 31.10
N ILE A 161 0.10 3.20 30.53
CA ILE A 161 1.37 2.93 31.22
C ILE A 161 2.49 3.74 30.58
N GLU A 162 3.57 3.96 31.33
CA GLU A 162 4.79 4.60 30.85
C GLU A 162 5.92 3.56 30.71
N LEU A 163 6.59 3.58 29.56
CA LEU A 163 7.92 3.00 29.37
C LEU A 163 8.93 4.17 29.36
N PRO A 164 9.63 4.45 30.47
CA PRO A 164 10.36 5.71 30.64
C PRO A 164 11.65 5.81 29.83
N ASN A 165 12.24 4.67 29.43
CA ASN A 165 13.52 4.62 28.72
C ASN A 165 13.39 3.81 27.42
N VAL A 166 12.84 4.40 26.36
CA VAL A 166 12.78 3.79 25.03
C VAL A 166 13.81 4.43 24.10
N LEU A 167 14.67 3.61 23.50
CA LEU A 167 15.54 4.03 22.41
C LEU A 167 14.88 3.66 21.09
N ILE A 168 14.33 4.68 20.42
CA ILE A 168 13.93 4.61 19.02
C ILE A 168 15.15 4.83 18.12
N SER A 169 15.18 4.19 16.96
CA SER A 169 16.28 4.30 16.01
C SER A 169 15.77 4.46 14.57
N LYS A 170 16.48 5.25 13.76
CA LYS A 170 16.31 5.18 12.31
C LYS A 170 16.85 3.81 11.90
N SER A 171 16.00 2.98 11.28
CA SER A 171 16.40 1.65 10.82
C SER A 171 17.64 1.79 9.95
N THR A 172 18.76 1.20 10.38
CA THR A 172 20.00 1.15 9.58
C THR A 172 19.91 0.02 8.56
N SER A 173 18.77 -0.06 7.87
CA SER A 173 18.57 -1.04 6.81
C SER A 173 19.54 -0.73 5.67
N SER A 174 20.31 -1.74 5.28
CA SER A 174 21.11 -1.70 4.05
C SER A 174 20.25 -1.92 2.80
N LEU A 175 18.94 -2.16 2.96
CA LEU A 175 17.98 -2.21 1.87
C LEU A 175 17.83 -0.81 1.28
N ALA A 176 18.44 -0.58 0.13
CA ALA A 176 18.14 0.57 -0.71
C ALA A 176 16.83 0.31 -1.48
N PRO A 177 16.11 1.36 -1.92
CA PRO A 177 14.99 1.19 -2.85
C PRO A 177 15.42 0.40 -4.10
N PRO A 178 14.55 -0.46 -4.66
CA PRO A 178 14.92 -1.32 -5.76
C PRO A 178 15.29 -0.48 -6.99
N LYS A 179 16.23 -1.00 -7.80
CA LYS A 179 16.73 -0.33 -9.01
C LYS A 179 16.06 -0.83 -10.29
N THR A 180 15.26 -1.88 -10.19
CA THR A 180 14.47 -2.48 -11.28
C THR A 180 13.08 -2.81 -10.77
N MET A 181 12.12 -2.83 -11.70
CA MET A 181 10.74 -3.25 -11.46
C MET A 181 10.19 -3.85 -12.74
N PHE A 182 9.41 -4.92 -12.60
CA PHE A 182 8.82 -5.66 -13.70
C PHE A 182 7.35 -5.94 -13.41
N ILE A 183 6.58 -6.05 -14.49
CA ILE A 183 5.19 -6.50 -14.46
C ILE A 183 5.03 -7.71 -15.39
N VAL A 184 4.25 -8.70 -14.94
CA VAL A 184 3.96 -9.95 -15.65
C VAL A 184 2.46 -10.26 -15.53
N GLY A 185 1.82 -10.68 -16.61
CA GLY A 185 0.38 -10.96 -16.59
C GLY A 185 -0.20 -11.29 -17.96
N SER A 186 -1.48 -11.67 -17.98
CA SER A 186 -2.20 -12.12 -19.17
C SER A 186 -2.29 -11.06 -20.28
N MET A 187 -2.31 -9.78 -19.90
CA MET A 187 -2.29 -8.64 -20.84
C MET A 187 -0.97 -8.49 -21.61
N LEU A 188 0.12 -9.12 -21.15
CA LEU A 188 1.39 -9.20 -21.87
C LEU A 188 1.49 -10.52 -22.63
N ASP A 189 1.27 -11.62 -21.92
CA ASP A 189 1.38 -12.99 -22.42
C ASP A 189 0.48 -13.92 -21.59
N ALA A 190 -0.32 -14.75 -22.27
CA ALA A 190 -1.28 -15.65 -21.62
C ALA A 190 -0.59 -16.73 -20.75
N ASP A 191 0.65 -17.10 -21.08
CA ASP A 191 1.46 -18.09 -20.34
C ASP A 191 2.35 -17.46 -19.25
N TRP A 192 2.24 -16.14 -19.02
CA TRP A 192 2.99 -15.38 -18.00
C TRP A 192 4.52 -15.52 -18.12
N LYS A 193 5.03 -15.57 -19.36
CA LYS A 193 6.46 -15.65 -19.68
C LYS A 193 7.10 -14.29 -19.97
N VAL A 194 6.30 -13.31 -20.40
CA VAL A 194 6.79 -11.96 -20.69
C VAL A 194 6.79 -11.11 -19.43
N TRP A 195 8.00 -10.80 -18.93
CA TRP A 195 8.24 -9.81 -17.89
C TRP A 195 8.56 -8.47 -18.56
N LYS A 196 7.66 -7.50 -18.49
CA LYS A 196 7.92 -6.16 -19.04
C LYS A 196 8.71 -5.34 -18.00
N PRO A 197 9.95 -4.92 -18.29
CA PRO A 197 10.65 -3.98 -17.42
C PRO A 197 9.95 -2.62 -17.44
N MET A 198 9.89 -1.97 -16.28
CA MET A 198 9.33 -0.63 -16.12
C MET A 198 10.44 0.43 -16.18
N ALA A 199 10.11 1.61 -16.72
CA ALA A 199 11.03 2.75 -16.72
C ALA A 199 11.15 3.33 -15.31
N GLY A 200 12.36 3.71 -14.89
CA GLY A 200 12.57 4.42 -13.62
C GLY A 200 12.15 5.89 -13.72
N VAL A 201 11.48 6.41 -12.70
CA VAL A 201 11.11 7.83 -12.60
C VAL A 201 12.37 8.65 -12.34
N TYR A 202 12.65 9.62 -13.21
CA TYR A 202 13.93 10.33 -13.16
C TYR A 202 14.11 11.11 -11.85
N GLY A 203 15.22 10.84 -11.16
CA GLY A 203 15.56 11.43 -9.86
C GLY A 203 14.76 10.91 -8.67
N MET A 204 13.95 9.85 -8.82
CA MET A 204 13.08 9.32 -7.77
C MET A 204 13.36 7.82 -7.55
N ASP A 205 14.28 7.51 -6.64
CA ASP A 205 14.67 6.13 -6.32
C ASP A 205 13.47 5.26 -5.89
N GLY A 206 13.44 4.01 -6.36
CA GLY A 206 12.36 3.05 -6.09
C GLY A 206 11.03 3.34 -6.79
N GLN A 207 10.96 4.31 -7.71
CA GLN A 207 9.73 4.66 -8.41
C GLN A 207 9.82 4.36 -9.91
N PHE A 208 8.76 3.76 -10.45
CA PHE A 208 8.73 3.18 -11.79
C PHE A 208 7.39 3.43 -12.50
N TYR A 209 7.42 3.46 -13.82
CA TYR A 209 6.23 3.64 -14.66
C TYR A 209 6.29 2.82 -15.96
N SER A 210 5.12 2.47 -16.49
CA SER A 210 4.97 1.88 -17.82
C SER A 210 3.57 2.16 -18.37
N MET A 211 3.47 2.59 -19.63
CA MET A 211 2.21 2.65 -20.36
C MET A 211 1.84 1.25 -20.86
N ILE A 212 0.67 0.74 -20.50
CA ILE A 212 0.24 -0.64 -20.76
C ILE A 212 -1.25 -0.67 -21.12
N TYR A 213 -1.60 -1.48 -22.13
CA TYR A 213 -2.99 -1.85 -22.39
C TYR A 213 -3.35 -3.08 -21.56
N PHE A 214 -4.47 -2.99 -20.84
CA PHE A 214 -5.07 -4.10 -20.12
C PHE A 214 -6.37 -4.49 -20.84
N ASP A 215 -6.52 -5.76 -21.17
CA ASP A 215 -7.79 -6.35 -21.57
C ASP A 215 -8.74 -6.43 -20.34
N ALA A 216 -10.05 -6.50 -20.57
CA ALA A 216 -11.00 -6.66 -19.47
C ALA A 216 -10.73 -7.97 -18.70
N ASN A 217 -10.75 -7.89 -17.37
CA ASN A 217 -10.38 -8.97 -16.45
C ASN A 217 -8.93 -9.46 -16.63
N SER A 218 -8.00 -8.61 -17.08
CA SER A 218 -6.57 -8.93 -17.10
C SER A 218 -6.07 -9.26 -15.71
N GLU A 219 -5.32 -10.36 -15.60
CA GLU A 219 -4.66 -10.78 -14.36
C GLU A 219 -3.16 -10.51 -14.45
N PHE A 220 -2.57 -9.93 -13.40
CA PHE A 220 -1.14 -9.66 -13.34
C PHE A 220 -0.56 -9.72 -11.92
N LYS A 221 0.78 -9.77 -11.85
CA LYS A 221 1.60 -9.52 -10.66
C LYS A 221 2.82 -8.66 -11.05
N PHE A 222 3.55 -8.16 -10.06
CA PHE A 222 4.77 -7.38 -10.27
C PHE A 222 5.91 -7.90 -9.39
N GLY A 223 7.14 -7.46 -9.65
CA GLY A 223 8.31 -7.83 -8.85
C GLY A 223 9.52 -6.93 -9.10
N THR A 224 10.44 -6.86 -8.15
CA THR A 224 11.68 -6.06 -8.27
C THR A 224 12.69 -6.69 -9.24
N LYS A 225 12.50 -7.97 -9.56
CA LYS A 225 13.29 -8.79 -10.48
C LYS A 225 12.39 -9.80 -11.19
N GLU A 226 12.85 -10.36 -12.31
CA GLU A 226 12.14 -11.46 -12.97
C GLU A 226 11.97 -12.67 -12.04
N ASN A 227 10.86 -13.40 -12.22
CA ASN A 227 10.43 -14.53 -11.39
C ASN A 227 10.11 -14.21 -9.92
N GLU A 228 10.03 -12.93 -9.53
CA GLU A 228 9.49 -12.50 -8.24
C GLU A 228 8.02 -12.08 -8.39
N TYR A 229 7.12 -12.69 -7.63
CA TYR A 229 5.67 -12.53 -7.79
C TYR A 229 5.04 -11.88 -6.55
N ILE A 230 4.80 -10.58 -6.61
CA ILE A 230 4.09 -9.81 -5.58
C ILE A 230 2.63 -9.63 -6.03
N GLY A 231 1.70 -10.04 -5.17
CA GLY A 231 0.25 -10.06 -5.41
C GLY A 231 -0.50 -8.94 -4.69
N ILE A 232 -1.81 -8.87 -4.92
CA ILE A 232 -2.70 -7.90 -4.23
C ILE A 232 -2.97 -8.30 -2.77
N ASN A 233 -2.66 -9.55 -2.41
CA ASN A 233 -2.79 -10.11 -1.06
C ASN A 233 -1.54 -9.92 -0.18
N ASP A 234 -0.50 -9.24 -0.68
CA ASP A 234 0.69 -8.92 0.09
C ASP A 234 0.43 -7.68 0.96
N ASN A 235 0.59 -7.80 2.28
CA ASN A 235 0.33 -6.71 3.23
C ASN A 235 1.17 -5.44 2.98
N ARG A 236 2.27 -5.55 2.23
CA ARG A 236 3.12 -4.42 1.85
C ARG A 236 2.53 -3.59 0.72
N VAL A 237 1.48 -4.06 0.05
CA VAL A 237 0.87 -3.45 -1.13
C VAL A 237 -0.31 -2.55 -0.76
N THR A 238 -0.29 -1.32 -1.27
CA THR A 238 -1.45 -0.42 -1.35
C THR A 238 -1.77 -0.14 -2.80
N VAL A 239 -3.05 -0.18 -3.17
CA VAL A 239 -3.54 0.14 -4.51
C VAL A 239 -4.24 1.50 -4.51
N THR A 240 -3.97 2.33 -5.52
CA THR A 240 -4.64 3.62 -5.75
C THR A 240 -5.11 3.69 -7.21
N ASP A 241 -6.42 3.67 -7.44
CA ASP A 241 -7.00 3.82 -8.77
C ASP A 241 -7.35 5.30 -9.01
N LYS A 242 -6.70 5.93 -9.99
CA LYS A 242 -6.97 7.30 -10.46
C LYS A 242 -7.57 7.33 -11.87
N ALA A 243 -7.84 6.16 -12.45
CA ALA A 243 -8.21 6.01 -13.86
C ALA A 243 -9.57 5.36 -14.08
N GLY A 244 -10.17 4.75 -13.05
CA GLY A 244 -11.32 3.87 -13.22
C GLY A 244 -10.91 2.60 -13.97
N ALA A 245 -9.86 1.95 -13.48
CA ALA A 245 -9.38 0.66 -13.98
C ALA A 245 -10.17 -0.52 -13.36
N GLY A 246 -10.73 -0.32 -12.16
CA GLY A 246 -11.50 -1.34 -11.45
C GLY A 246 -10.58 -2.44 -10.92
N VAL A 247 -9.55 -2.05 -10.15
CA VAL A 247 -8.54 -2.97 -9.64
C VAL A 247 -9.07 -3.76 -8.44
N SER A 248 -9.01 -5.08 -8.50
CA SER A 248 -9.44 -6.01 -7.46
C SER A 248 -8.60 -7.30 -7.45
N GLY A 249 -9.01 -8.32 -6.70
CA GLY A 249 -8.38 -9.65 -6.70
C GLY A 249 -8.23 -10.26 -5.31
N SER A 250 -7.72 -11.49 -5.26
CA SER A 250 -7.42 -12.23 -4.02
C SER A 250 -6.01 -12.84 -3.98
N ASP A 251 -5.27 -12.78 -5.10
CA ASP A 251 -3.87 -13.16 -5.19
C ASP A 251 -3.19 -12.41 -6.34
N ASN A 252 -3.61 -12.70 -7.58
CA ASN A 252 -3.35 -11.83 -8.72
C ASN A 252 -4.13 -10.52 -8.58
N PHE A 253 -3.58 -9.43 -9.11
CA PHE A 253 -4.35 -8.23 -9.39
C PHE A 253 -5.24 -8.51 -10.61
N VAL A 254 -6.49 -8.08 -10.56
CA VAL A 254 -7.48 -8.17 -11.64
C VAL A 254 -7.86 -6.74 -12.04
N VAL A 255 -7.77 -6.41 -13.32
CA VAL A 255 -8.23 -5.13 -13.88
C VAL A 255 -9.58 -5.35 -14.56
N GLU A 256 -10.67 -4.79 -14.01
CA GLU A 256 -12.02 -5.00 -14.54
C GLU A 256 -12.19 -4.35 -15.92
N ASN A 257 -11.77 -3.09 -16.07
CA ASN A 257 -12.09 -2.28 -17.23
C ASN A 257 -10.97 -2.34 -18.27
N ALA A 258 -11.31 -2.69 -19.52
CA ALA A 258 -10.35 -2.70 -20.62
C ALA A 258 -9.92 -1.28 -20.98
N GLY A 259 -8.62 -1.04 -21.14
CA GLY A 259 -8.12 0.27 -21.51
C GLY A 259 -6.60 0.40 -21.46
N TRP A 260 -6.13 1.56 -21.91
CA TRP A 260 -4.77 2.00 -21.67
C TRP A 260 -4.66 2.68 -20.31
N TYR A 261 -3.66 2.27 -19.53
CA TYR A 261 -3.35 2.84 -18.24
C TYR A 261 -1.85 3.10 -18.12
N LEU A 262 -1.49 4.18 -17.45
CA LEU A 262 -0.12 4.39 -16.99
C LEU A 262 0.01 3.68 -15.63
N PHE A 263 0.59 2.49 -15.66
CA PHE A 263 0.87 1.68 -14.48
C PHE A 263 2.11 2.23 -13.77
N TYR A 264 1.97 2.57 -12.49
CA TYR A 264 3.01 3.21 -11.69
C TYR A 264 3.24 2.42 -10.40
N VAL A 265 4.51 2.24 -10.02
CA VAL A 265 4.91 1.56 -8.78
C VAL A 265 5.88 2.43 -8.01
N LYS A 266 5.59 2.68 -6.73
CA LYS A 266 6.53 3.22 -5.74
C LYS A 266 6.88 2.13 -4.74
N ALA A 267 8.16 1.81 -4.61
CA ALA A 267 8.71 0.94 -3.58
C ALA A 267 9.54 1.78 -2.60
N ALA A 268 8.95 2.13 -1.46
CA ALA A 268 9.65 2.78 -0.35
C ALA A 268 10.25 1.73 0.58
N VAL A 269 11.33 2.05 1.28
CA VAL A 269 11.88 1.20 2.35
C VAL A 269 11.17 1.57 3.66
N LYS A 270 10.59 0.59 4.36
CA LYS A 270 9.96 0.76 5.68
C LYS A 270 10.48 -0.33 6.62
N GLY A 271 11.22 0.07 7.66
CA GLY A 271 11.93 -0.90 8.51
C GLY A 271 13.09 -1.56 7.76
N ASP A 272 13.00 -2.87 7.57
CA ASP A 272 13.93 -3.73 6.83
C ASP A 272 13.31 -4.38 5.58
N ASP A 273 12.07 -4.00 5.21
CA ASP A 273 11.36 -4.46 4.02
C ASP A 273 10.88 -3.27 3.17
N TYR A 274 10.18 -3.54 2.07
CA TYR A 274 9.55 -2.56 1.20
C TYR A 274 8.08 -2.33 1.55
N GLN A 275 7.61 -1.10 1.32
CA GLN A 275 6.19 -0.77 1.18
C GLN A 275 5.94 -0.34 -0.27
N PHE A 276 4.97 -0.98 -0.92
CA PHE A 276 4.62 -0.77 -2.32
C PHE A 276 3.32 0.03 -2.45
N THR A 277 3.36 1.10 -3.23
CA THR A 277 2.16 1.80 -3.71
C THR A 277 2.02 1.58 -5.22
N ILE A 278 0.94 0.93 -5.62
CA ILE A 278 0.57 0.68 -7.01
C ILE A 278 -0.47 1.73 -7.40
N THR A 279 -0.21 2.50 -8.45
CA THR A 279 -1.13 3.53 -8.94
C THR A 279 -1.48 3.33 -10.40
N PHE A 280 -2.77 3.31 -10.71
CA PHE A 280 -3.28 3.36 -12.08
C PHE A 280 -3.61 4.80 -12.42
N TYR A 281 -2.78 5.44 -13.24
CA TYR A 281 -3.07 6.76 -13.80
C TYR A 281 -3.78 6.62 -15.16
N PRO A 282 -4.66 7.58 -15.54
CA PRO A 282 -5.21 7.62 -16.88
C PRO A 282 -4.10 7.73 -17.92
N ALA A 283 -4.31 7.19 -19.13
CA ALA A 283 -3.30 7.18 -20.19
C ALA A 283 -3.14 8.55 -20.89
N GLU A 284 -2.70 9.57 -20.14
CA GLU A 284 -2.48 10.91 -20.67
C GLU A 284 -1.01 11.13 -21.06
N VAL A 285 -0.78 11.29 -22.37
CA VAL A 285 0.52 11.64 -22.97
C VAL A 285 0.41 13.04 -23.54
N TYR A 286 1.44 13.89 -23.38
CA TYR A 286 1.41 15.29 -23.81
C TYR A 286 2.65 15.69 -24.60
N LEU A 287 2.47 16.59 -25.58
CA LEU A 287 3.55 17.38 -26.19
C LEU A 287 3.89 18.59 -25.31
N PHE A 288 5.17 18.86 -25.13
CA PHE A 288 5.71 19.99 -24.37
C PHE A 288 6.78 20.73 -25.20
N GLY A 289 7.12 21.95 -24.80
CA GLY A 289 8.29 22.68 -25.27
C GLY A 289 8.08 23.49 -26.55
N ASN A 290 9.15 23.67 -27.33
CA ASN A 290 9.18 24.66 -28.41
C ASN A 290 8.21 24.33 -29.55
N THR A 291 7.98 23.05 -29.85
CA THR A 291 7.09 22.61 -30.95
C THR A 291 5.61 22.91 -30.71
N THR A 292 5.21 23.18 -29.46
CA THR A 292 3.86 23.59 -29.07
C THR A 292 3.68 25.11 -29.05
N GLY A 293 4.71 25.88 -29.43
CA GLY A 293 4.78 27.32 -29.22
C GLY A 293 5.26 27.73 -27.82
N GLY A 294 5.81 26.79 -27.04
CA GLY A 294 6.39 27.05 -25.72
C GLY A 294 5.50 26.66 -24.54
N SER A 295 4.56 25.71 -24.71
CA SER A 295 3.80 25.18 -23.57
C SER A 295 4.66 24.26 -22.72
N TRP A 296 4.76 24.58 -21.43
CA TRP A 296 5.44 23.78 -20.40
C TRP A 296 4.48 23.36 -19.28
N ALA A 297 3.21 23.18 -19.61
CA ALA A 297 2.14 22.81 -18.68
C ALA A 297 1.21 21.76 -19.28
N PHE A 298 0.58 20.96 -18.42
CA PHE A 298 -0.42 19.96 -18.84
C PHE A 298 -1.70 20.65 -19.32
N THR A 299 -1.86 20.74 -20.64
CA THR A 299 -3.02 21.34 -21.31
C THR A 299 -3.60 20.38 -22.34
N ASP A 300 -4.90 20.17 -22.34
CA ASP A 300 -5.57 19.18 -23.21
C ASP A 300 -5.42 19.46 -24.71
N GLU A 301 -5.13 20.71 -25.12
CA GLU A 301 -4.74 21.06 -26.49
C GLU A 301 -3.53 20.26 -27.00
N TRP A 302 -2.62 19.87 -26.10
CA TRP A 302 -1.39 19.16 -26.40
C TRP A 302 -1.42 17.67 -25.98
N LYS A 303 -2.58 17.16 -25.58
CA LYS A 303 -2.79 15.75 -25.23
C LYS A 303 -2.89 14.88 -26.47
N PHE A 304 -2.20 13.75 -26.48
CA PHE A 304 -2.28 12.77 -27.56
C PHE A 304 -3.66 12.08 -27.56
N ALA A 305 -4.15 11.75 -28.75
CA ALA A 305 -5.28 10.85 -28.90
C ALA A 305 -4.87 9.43 -28.48
N VAL A 306 -5.69 8.80 -27.63
CA VAL A 306 -5.47 7.43 -27.10
C VAL A 306 -6.06 6.41 -28.08
N PRO A 307 -5.32 5.36 -28.48
CA PRO A 307 -5.85 4.32 -29.35
C PRO A 307 -6.79 3.37 -28.60
N ALA A 308 -7.82 2.88 -29.30
CA ALA A 308 -8.79 1.96 -28.71
C ALA A 308 -8.28 0.50 -28.55
N THR A 309 -7.12 0.17 -29.12
CA THR A 309 -6.57 -1.19 -29.17
C THR A 309 -5.14 -1.25 -28.65
N LYS A 310 -4.72 -2.44 -28.20
CA LYS A 310 -3.37 -2.76 -27.69
C LYS A 310 -2.23 -2.44 -28.66
N ASP A 311 -2.45 -2.61 -29.96
CA ASP A 311 -1.42 -2.40 -31.00
C ASP A 311 -1.59 -1.05 -31.74
N GLY A 312 -2.53 -0.20 -31.30
CA GLY A 312 -2.76 1.11 -31.88
C GLY A 312 -1.71 2.15 -31.45
N ASN A 313 -1.62 3.23 -32.21
CA ASN A 313 -0.73 4.35 -31.91
C ASN A 313 -1.43 5.43 -31.08
N PHE A 314 -0.76 5.94 -30.05
CA PHE A 314 -1.05 7.27 -29.52
C PHE A 314 -0.57 8.29 -30.55
N VAL A 315 -1.39 9.32 -30.81
CA VAL A 315 -1.11 10.29 -31.89
C VAL A 315 -1.17 11.71 -31.34
N SER A 316 -0.09 12.48 -31.52
CA SER A 316 -0.04 13.86 -31.03
C SER A 316 -0.96 14.79 -31.84
N PRO A 317 -1.37 15.93 -31.27
CA PRO A 317 -1.78 17.09 -32.05
C PRO A 317 -0.65 17.52 -33.00
N ALA A 318 -1.01 18.22 -34.08
CA ALA A 318 -0.02 18.77 -35.00
C ALA A 318 0.78 19.90 -34.34
N MET A 319 2.10 19.85 -34.44
CA MET A 319 3.00 20.88 -33.91
C MET A 319 2.70 22.25 -34.56
N THR A 320 2.82 23.33 -33.79
CA THR A 320 2.57 24.72 -34.25
C THR A 320 3.85 25.48 -34.55
N ALA A 321 4.99 25.00 -34.08
CA ALA A 321 6.30 25.63 -34.26
C ALA A 321 7.42 24.60 -34.48
N SER A 322 8.62 25.07 -34.80
CA SER A 322 9.82 24.25 -34.97
C SER A 322 10.70 24.24 -33.71
N GLY A 323 11.37 23.13 -33.46
CA GLY A 323 12.30 22.96 -32.33
C GLY A 323 12.40 21.51 -31.87
N GLU A 324 13.07 21.28 -30.74
CA GLU A 324 13.10 19.96 -30.11
C GLU A 324 11.71 19.56 -29.58
N VAL A 325 11.31 18.33 -29.89
CA VAL A 325 10.09 17.69 -29.38
C VAL A 325 10.34 17.22 -27.95
N ARG A 326 9.43 17.55 -27.03
CA ARG A 326 9.40 16.98 -25.67
C ARG A 326 8.07 16.26 -25.45
N MET A 327 8.13 15.08 -24.85
CA MET A 327 6.96 14.24 -24.59
C MET A 327 7.01 13.68 -23.18
N CYS A 328 5.87 13.64 -22.50
CA CYS A 328 5.80 13.09 -21.15
C CYS A 328 4.44 12.47 -20.85
N PHE A 329 4.45 11.57 -19.85
CA PHE A 329 3.25 11.17 -19.16
C PHE A 329 2.92 12.13 -18.01
N LYS A 330 1.63 12.22 -17.67
CA LYS A 330 1.16 12.97 -16.50
C LYS A 330 1.03 12.06 -15.28
N THR A 331 1.55 12.53 -14.14
CA THR A 331 1.42 11.92 -12.81
C THR A 331 1.18 13.03 -11.78
N ASP A 332 1.24 12.73 -10.48
CA ASP A 332 1.28 13.76 -9.43
C ASP A 332 2.64 14.50 -9.36
N LEU A 333 3.66 14.05 -10.08
CA LEU A 333 5.02 14.60 -10.04
C LEU A 333 5.28 15.57 -11.21
N ASP A 334 6.42 16.28 -11.14
CA ASP A 334 6.88 17.15 -12.22
C ASP A 334 6.98 16.39 -13.56
N TRP A 335 6.44 16.98 -14.63
CA TRP A 335 6.31 16.37 -15.96
C TRP A 335 7.60 15.74 -16.51
N TRP A 336 8.75 16.38 -16.25
CA TRP A 336 10.07 15.99 -16.74
C TRP A 336 10.65 14.75 -16.04
N ARG A 337 10.00 14.25 -14.98
CA ARG A 337 10.40 13.00 -14.30
C ARG A 337 9.89 11.75 -15.01
N THR A 338 8.86 11.90 -15.83
CA THR A 338 8.22 10.85 -16.64
C THR A 338 8.20 11.24 -18.12
N GLU A 339 9.28 11.90 -18.58
CA GLU A 339 9.49 12.29 -19.98
C GLU A 339 10.29 11.24 -20.78
N PHE A 340 10.14 11.30 -22.10
CA PHE A 340 10.79 10.42 -23.05
C PHE A 340 10.97 11.09 -24.42
N THR A 341 11.82 10.50 -25.26
CA THR A 341 12.06 10.89 -26.67
C THR A 341 11.97 9.66 -27.58
N LEU A 342 12.28 9.83 -28.86
CA LEU A 342 12.56 8.73 -29.78
C LEU A 342 14.07 8.66 -30.06
N HIS A 343 14.62 7.46 -30.09
CA HIS A 343 15.99 7.17 -30.50
C HIS A 343 15.97 6.00 -31.48
N ASP A 344 16.45 6.18 -32.70
CA ASP A 344 16.44 5.18 -33.79
C ASP A 344 15.08 4.48 -34.05
N GLY A 345 13.97 5.15 -33.72
CA GLY A 345 12.60 4.64 -33.86
C GLY A 345 12.05 3.92 -32.62
N GLU A 346 12.85 3.76 -31.58
CA GLU A 346 12.45 3.22 -30.27
C GLU A 346 12.10 4.35 -29.28
N ILE A 347 11.23 4.07 -28.32
CA ILE A 347 10.85 5.00 -27.25
C ILE A 347 11.92 4.96 -26.16
N PHE A 348 12.61 6.09 -25.95
CA PHE A 348 13.67 6.22 -24.96
C PHE A 348 13.22 7.07 -23.76
N TYR A 349 13.10 6.43 -22.60
CA TYR A 349 12.74 7.10 -21.34
C TYR A 349 13.93 7.83 -20.71
N ARG A 350 13.70 9.02 -20.13
CA ARG A 350 14.77 9.83 -19.53
C ARG A 350 15.44 9.13 -18.36
N ASP A 351 16.75 8.92 -18.47
CA ASP A 351 17.61 8.26 -17.48
C ASP A 351 18.73 9.18 -16.92
N PHE A 352 18.78 10.45 -17.33
CA PHE A 352 19.87 11.37 -17.03
C PHE A 352 19.40 12.80 -16.72
N ASN A 353 20.32 13.64 -16.24
CA ASN A 353 20.04 15.04 -15.91
C ASN A 353 20.00 15.95 -17.14
N LEU A 354 18.97 15.80 -17.97
CA LEU A 354 18.63 16.73 -19.05
C LEU A 354 18.26 18.10 -18.45
N ILE A 355 19.04 19.13 -18.76
CA ILE A 355 18.81 20.52 -18.32
C ILE A 355 18.02 21.28 -19.39
N ASP A 356 18.59 21.42 -20.58
CA ASP A 356 18.07 22.22 -21.69
C ASP A 356 17.53 21.34 -22.83
N SER A 357 18.31 20.34 -23.28
CA SER A 357 18.05 19.60 -24.53
C SER A 357 18.47 18.13 -24.47
N TRP A 358 17.73 17.28 -25.18
CA TRP A 358 18.10 15.87 -25.42
C TRP A 358 19.45 15.69 -26.14
N THR A 359 20.02 16.74 -26.75
CA THR A 359 21.40 16.71 -27.28
C THR A 359 22.46 16.46 -26.21
N GLU A 360 22.16 16.73 -24.93
CA GLU A 360 23.02 16.39 -23.78
C GLU A 360 23.21 14.88 -23.59
N LYS A 361 22.29 14.04 -24.09
CA LYS A 361 22.42 12.58 -24.09
C LYS A 361 23.39 12.08 -25.17
N GLY A 362 23.48 12.82 -26.28
CA GLY A 362 24.24 12.48 -27.49
C GLY A 362 23.41 12.64 -28.76
N ASP A 363 24.03 12.30 -29.89
CA ASP A 363 23.39 12.35 -31.21
C ASP A 363 22.19 11.37 -31.31
N GLY A 364 21.16 11.76 -32.08
CA GLY A 364 20.01 10.89 -32.34
C GLY A 364 18.94 10.84 -31.24
N TYR A 365 19.09 11.56 -30.13
CA TYR A 365 18.06 11.68 -29.07
C TYR A 365 17.19 12.94 -29.20
N SER A 366 17.73 14.02 -29.79
CA SER A 366 17.01 15.27 -30.02
C SER A 366 16.16 15.20 -31.29
N VAL A 367 14.88 14.83 -31.13
CA VAL A 367 13.93 14.79 -32.23
C VAL A 367 13.52 16.21 -32.60
N GLN A 368 13.90 16.66 -33.80
CA GLN A 368 13.53 17.99 -34.31
C GLN A 368 12.17 17.97 -35.02
N GLY A 369 11.22 18.74 -34.48
CA GLY A 369 9.89 18.96 -35.01
C GLY A 369 9.77 20.24 -35.84
N SER A 370 8.70 20.34 -36.59
CA SER A 370 8.31 21.54 -37.36
C SER A 370 6.79 21.62 -37.49
N ALA A 371 6.27 22.81 -37.77
CA ALA A 371 4.84 23.03 -37.82
C ALA A 371 4.15 22.06 -38.80
N GLY A 372 3.07 21.41 -38.34
CA GLY A 372 2.36 20.35 -39.06
C GLY A 372 2.86 18.92 -38.80
N ASN A 373 4.03 18.71 -38.19
CA ASN A 373 4.48 17.36 -37.81
C ASN A 373 3.61 16.78 -36.67
N VAL A 374 3.53 15.44 -36.64
CA VAL A 374 2.80 14.65 -35.65
C VAL A 374 3.68 13.50 -35.17
N ILE A 375 3.62 13.15 -33.88
CA ILE A 375 4.26 11.95 -33.33
C ILE A 375 3.24 10.81 -33.22
N HIS A 376 3.64 9.61 -33.65
CA HIS A 376 2.94 8.35 -33.41
C HIS A 376 3.76 7.50 -32.44
N LEU A 377 3.13 6.94 -31.41
CA LEU A 377 3.78 6.10 -30.38
C LEU A 377 3.02 4.78 -30.18
N ASN A 378 3.72 3.65 -30.26
CA ASN A 378 3.21 2.32 -29.92
C ASN A 378 3.93 1.80 -28.67
N PHE A 379 3.29 1.90 -27.50
CA PHE A 379 3.89 1.48 -26.23
C PHE A 379 3.92 -0.05 -25.99
N THR A 380 3.16 -0.81 -26.78
CA THR A 380 3.23 -2.28 -26.80
C THR A 380 4.49 -2.73 -27.53
N ALA A 381 4.76 -2.18 -28.72
CA ALA A 381 5.98 -2.43 -29.49
C ALA A 381 7.22 -1.71 -28.92
N GLY A 382 7.03 -0.63 -28.16
CA GLY A 382 8.13 0.22 -27.67
C GLY A 382 8.70 1.16 -28.73
N THR A 383 7.95 1.47 -29.78
CA THR A 383 8.42 2.21 -30.97
C THR A 383 7.62 3.48 -31.24
N GLY A 384 8.17 4.39 -32.02
CA GLY A 384 7.47 5.58 -32.46
C GLY A 384 8.14 6.27 -33.66
N GLU A 385 7.39 7.15 -34.30
CA GLU A 385 7.82 7.88 -35.49
C GLU A 385 7.23 9.30 -35.55
N LYS A 386 7.99 10.23 -36.14
CA LYS A 386 7.53 11.57 -36.48
C LYS A 386 7.13 11.63 -37.96
N LYS A 387 5.88 12.02 -38.24
CA LYS A 387 5.37 12.26 -39.60
C LYS A 387 5.24 13.75 -39.87
#